data_AF-A0A7K2KTE2-F1
#
_entry.id   AF-A0A7K2KTE2-F1
#
_cell.length_a   1.000
_cell.length_b   1.000
_cell.length_c   1.000
_cell.angle_alpha   90.00
_cell.angle_beta   90.00
_cell.angle_gamma   90.00
#
_symmetry.space_group_name_H-M   'P 1'
#
loop_
_entity.id
_entity.type
_entity.pdbx_description
1 polymer ?
#
loop_
_entity_poly.entity_id
_entity_poly.type
_entity_poly.pdbx_seq_one_letter_code
_entity_poly.pdbx_strand_id
1 'polypeptide(L)'
;MDVRSRNHVRVTGRPGAPVVVLAHGFGCDQNMWRLVVPALERDFTVVLFDHVGAGNSDLSAWSPERYSTLDGYADDVLELCRELTLGPVTFV
;
A
#
# COMPACT_ATOMS: atom_id res chain seq x y z
N MET A 1 11.77 3.15 -11.25
CA MET A 1 11.91 2.19 -10.14
C MET A 1 10.52 1.62 -9.90
N ASP A 2 10.37 0.31 -9.75
CA ASP A 2 9.04 -0.34 -9.65
C ASP A 2 8.32 0.05 -8.36
N VAL A 3 7.05 0.47 -8.44
CA VAL A 3 6.23 0.85 -7.27
C VAL A 3 6.14 -0.28 -6.25
N ARG A 4 6.16 -1.54 -6.71
CA ARG A 4 6.07 -2.70 -5.82
C ARG A 4 7.26 -2.77 -4.87
N SER A 5 8.47 -2.54 -5.39
CA SER A 5 9.67 -2.49 -4.56
C SER A 5 9.71 -1.23 -3.71
N ARG A 6 9.39 -0.07 -4.30
CA ARG A 6 9.42 1.23 -3.62
C ARG A 6 8.52 1.26 -2.38
N ASN A 7 7.30 0.78 -2.50
CA ASN A 7 6.30 0.80 -1.42
C ASN A 7 6.12 -0.55 -0.73
N HIS A 8 7.08 -1.48 -0.84
CA HIS A 8 7.01 -2.81 -0.23
C HIS A 8 5.63 -3.51 -0.41
N VAL A 9 5.12 -3.50 -1.64
CA VAL A 9 3.75 -3.95 -1.92
C VAL A 9 3.63 -5.46 -1.69
N ARG A 10 2.62 -5.87 -0.94
CA ARG A 10 2.21 -7.26 -0.79
C ARG A 10 0.77 -7.45 -1.25
N VAL A 11 0.53 -8.47 -2.05
CA VAL A 11 -0.81 -8.86 -2.51
C VAL A 11 -1.11 -10.25 -1.99
N THR A 12 -2.22 -10.41 -1.29
CA THR A 12 -2.65 -11.66 -0.66
C THR A 12 -4.16 -11.87 -0.79
N GLY A 13 -4.69 -12.94 -0.18
CA GLY A 13 -6.11 -13.26 -0.24
C GLY A 13 -6.53 -13.96 -1.53
N ARG A 14 -7.80 -13.85 -1.90
CA ARG A 14 -8.38 -14.55 -3.06
C ARG A 14 -8.14 -13.78 -4.35
N PRO A 15 -7.39 -14.31 -5.33
CA PRO A 15 -7.20 -13.66 -6.63
C PRO A 15 -8.53 -13.45 -7.36
N GLY A 16 -8.74 -12.25 -7.90
CA GLY A 16 -9.95 -11.90 -8.67
C GLY A 16 -11.19 -11.59 -7.83
N ALA A 17 -11.10 -11.65 -6.50
CA ALA A 17 -12.13 -11.14 -5.60
C ALA A 17 -12.07 -9.60 -5.53
N PRO A 18 -13.08 -8.91 -4.94
CA PRO A 18 -13.04 -7.46 -4.76
C PRO A 18 -11.75 -7.04 -4.02
N VAL A 19 -11.18 -5.91 -4.43
CA VAL A 19 -9.88 -5.45 -3.93
C VAL A 19 -10.07 -4.54 -2.71
N VAL A 20 -9.32 -4.83 -1.65
CA VAL A 20 -9.16 -3.94 -0.49
C VAL A 20 -7.69 -3.51 -0.41
N VAL A 21 -7.45 -2.21 -0.42
CA VAL A 21 -6.12 -1.61 -0.20
C VAL A 21 -6.06 -1.11 1.23
N LEU A 22 -5.04 -1.54 1.99
CA LEU A 22 -4.85 -1.17 3.39
C LEU A 22 -3.66 -0.20 3.51
N ALA A 23 -3.92 1.06 3.81
CA ALA A 23 -2.90 2.05 4.12
C ALA A 23 -2.63 2.09 5.62
N HIS A 24 -1.37 2.22 6.02
CA HIS A 24 -1.02 2.34 7.44
C HIS A 24 -0.96 3.81 7.88
N GLY A 25 -1.14 4.05 9.18
CA GLY A 25 -1.00 5.37 9.78
C GLY A 25 0.45 5.80 10.02
N PHE A 26 0.62 7.02 10.53
CA PHE A 26 1.93 7.57 10.90
C PHE A 26 2.67 6.70 11.93
N GLY A 27 3.98 6.52 11.74
CA GLY A 27 4.86 5.77 12.66
C GLY A 27 4.67 4.26 12.63
N CYS A 28 3.85 3.74 11.72
CA CYS A 28 3.59 2.31 11.52
C CYS A 28 4.17 1.83 10.18
N ASP A 29 3.94 0.56 9.88
CA ASP A 29 4.09 -0.06 8.57
C ASP A 29 2.90 -1.01 8.33
N GLN A 30 2.87 -1.72 7.19
CA GLN A 30 1.77 -2.62 6.86
C GLN A 30 1.52 -3.75 7.86
N ASN A 31 2.48 -4.09 8.74
CA ASN A 31 2.31 -5.12 9.77
C ASN A 31 1.29 -4.70 10.86
N MET A 32 0.90 -3.42 10.92
CA MET A 32 -0.20 -2.99 11.79
C MET A 32 -1.49 -3.77 11.51
N TRP A 33 -1.69 -4.21 10.27
CA TRP A 33 -2.89 -4.92 9.83
C TRP A 33 -2.85 -6.44 10.06
N ARG A 34 -1.77 -7.00 10.66
CA ARG A 34 -1.56 -8.46 10.77
C ARG A 34 -2.71 -9.26 11.41
N LEU A 35 -3.54 -8.62 12.25
CA LEU A 35 -4.69 -9.26 12.89
C LEU A 35 -5.99 -9.08 12.12
N VAL A 36 -6.03 -8.16 11.14
CA VAL A 36 -7.18 -7.87 10.28
C VAL A 36 -7.07 -8.64 8.96
N VAL A 37 -5.86 -8.70 8.39
CA VAL A 37 -5.57 -9.35 7.11
C VAL A 37 -6.13 -10.76 7.02
N PRO A 38 -5.95 -11.68 8.00
CA PRO A 38 -6.45 -13.04 7.89
C PRO A 38 -7.98 -13.14 7.75
N ALA A 39 -8.73 -12.17 8.27
CA ALA A 39 -10.17 -12.12 8.11
C ALA A 39 -10.56 -11.66 6.70
N LEU A 40 -9.88 -10.66 6.16
CA LEU A 40 -10.16 -10.10 4.82
C LEU A 40 -9.71 -11.04 3.69
N GLU A 41 -8.58 -11.71 3.84
CA GLU A 41 -8.04 -12.65 2.84
C GLU A 41 -9.01 -13.78 2.49
N ARG A 42 -9.97 -14.06 3.37
CA ARG A 42 -11.02 -15.05 3.14
C ARG A 42 -11.94 -14.67 1.99
N ASP A 43 -12.16 -13.38 1.72
CA ASP A 43 -13.19 -12.93 0.77
C ASP A 43 -12.70 -11.88 -0.22
N PHE A 44 -11.51 -11.30 -0.02
CA PHE A 44 -10.97 -10.19 -0.82
C PHE A 44 -9.59 -10.50 -1.38
N THR A 45 -9.22 -9.81 -2.47
CA THR A 45 -7.80 -9.57 -2.79
C THR A 45 -7.33 -8.44 -1.89
N VAL A 46 -6.37 -8.70 -1.02
CA VAL A 46 -5.85 -7.72 -0.06
C VAL A 46 -4.52 -7.17 -0.57
N VAL A 47 -4.43 -5.85 -0.69
CA VAL A 47 -3.22 -5.15 -1.10
C VAL A 47 -2.71 -4.34 0.09
N LEU A 48 -1.49 -4.64 0.51
CA LEU A 48 -0.75 -3.93 1.54
C LEU A 48 0.43 -3.22 0.93
N PHE A 49 0.83 -2.10 1.53
CA PHE A 49 2.03 -1.37 1.13
C PHE A 49 2.54 -0.55 2.32
N ASP A 50 3.82 -0.19 2.26
CA ASP A 50 4.45 0.79 3.15
C ASP A 50 4.56 2.13 2.43
N HIS A 51 4.18 3.21 3.11
CA HIS A 51 4.52 4.56 2.67
C HIS A 51 6.04 4.70 2.64
N VAL A 52 6.57 5.41 1.64
CA VAL A 52 8.01 5.64 1.51
C VAL A 52 8.54 6.35 2.77
N GLY A 53 9.59 5.80 3.36
CA GLY A 53 10.14 6.23 4.65
C GLY A 53 9.65 5.40 5.84
N ALA A 54 8.79 4.39 5.63
CA ALA A 54 8.31 3.47 6.66
C ALA A 54 8.59 2.00 6.29
N GLY A 55 8.58 1.12 7.31
CA GLY A 55 8.69 -0.33 7.14
C GLY A 55 9.87 -0.76 6.28
N ASN A 56 9.58 -1.56 5.25
CA ASN A 56 10.56 -2.03 4.27
C ASN A 56 10.44 -1.32 2.92
N SER A 57 9.86 -0.10 2.90
CA SER A 57 9.89 0.74 1.71
C SER A 57 11.34 1.07 1.30
N ASP A 58 11.54 1.47 0.05
CA ASP A 58 12.84 1.96 -0.39
C ASP A 58 13.11 3.35 0.19
N LEU A 59 13.94 3.41 1.23
CA LEU A 59 14.30 4.66 1.91
C LEU A 59 15.04 5.65 1.00
N SER A 60 15.69 5.18 -0.07
CA SER A 60 16.37 6.05 -1.04
C SER A 60 15.40 6.82 -1.94
N ALA A 61 14.14 6.37 -2.01
CA ALA A 61 13.08 7.05 -2.75
C ALA A 61 12.40 8.17 -1.94
N TRP A 62 12.79 8.36 -0.67
CA TRP A 62 12.24 9.44 0.16
C TRP A 62 12.90 10.78 -0.19
N SER A 63 12.09 11.83 -0.36
CA SER A 63 12.57 13.21 -0.51
C SER A 63 11.77 14.18 0.36
N PRO A 64 12.42 15.13 1.06
CA PRO A 64 11.73 16.15 1.87
C PRO A 64 10.69 16.94 1.07
N GLU A 65 11.00 17.25 -0.19
CA GLU A 65 10.15 18.08 -1.03
C GLU A 65 8.84 17.37 -1.36
N ARG A 66 8.91 16.12 -1.85
CA ARG A 66 7.72 15.30 -2.21
C ARG A 66 6.82 15.03 -1.02
N TYR A 67 7.39 14.66 0.13
CA TYR A 67 6.64 14.24 1.32
C TYR A 67 6.43 15.39 2.33
N SER A 68 6.66 16.64 1.92
CA SER A 68 6.37 17.84 2.72
C SER A 68 4.87 18.08 2.92
N THR A 69 4.04 17.49 2.08
CA THR A 69 2.56 17.53 2.14
C THR A 69 1.99 16.13 1.96
N LEU A 70 0.70 15.96 2.24
CA LEU A 70 0.02 14.67 2.03
C LEU A 70 -0.17 14.32 0.55
N ASP A 71 -0.02 15.28 -0.37
CA ASP A 71 -0.22 15.04 -1.79
C ASP A 71 0.78 14.03 -2.34
N GLY A 72 2.04 14.06 -1.90
CA GLY A 72 3.05 13.07 -2.30
C GLY A 72 2.71 11.64 -1.86
N TYR A 73 2.05 11.50 -0.70
CA TYR A 73 1.57 10.21 -0.21
C TYR A 73 0.33 9.74 -0.99
N ALA A 74 -0.57 10.65 -1.37
CA ALA A 74 -1.72 10.34 -2.20
C ALA A 74 -1.30 9.94 -3.62
N ASP A 75 -0.31 10.63 -4.20
CA ASP A 75 0.25 10.30 -5.51
C ASP A 75 0.84 8.89 -5.54
N ASP A 76 1.55 8.47 -4.49
CA ASP A 76 2.05 7.11 -4.34
C ASP A 76 0.93 6.06 -4.40
N VAL A 77 -0.19 6.31 -3.71
CA VAL A 77 -1.36 5.42 -3.72
C VAL A 77 -1.99 5.35 -5.12
N LEU A 78 -2.11 6.50 -5.80
CA LEU A 78 -2.66 6.55 -7.16
C LEU A 78 -1.75 5.84 -8.16
N GLU A 79 -0.44 6.01 -8.05
CA GLU A 79 0.57 5.31 -8.85
C GLU A 79 0.50 3.79 -8.61
N LEU A 80 0.43 3.37 -7.34
CA LEU A 80 0.24 1.97 -6.96
C LEU A 80 -1.01 1.37 -7.61
N CYS A 81 -2.15 2.04 -7.53
CA CYS A 81 -3.39 1.56 -8.16
C CYS A 81 -3.27 1.43 -9.68
N ARG A 82 -2.61 2.39 -10.35
CA ARG A 82 -2.39 2.36 -11.80
C ARG A 82 -1.46 1.22 -12.23
N GLU A 83 -0.29 1.10 -11.61
CA GLU A 83 0.72 0.10 -12.01
C GLU A 83 0.28 -1.33 -11.71
N LEU A 84 -0.45 -1.53 -10.60
CA LEU A 84 -1.03 -2.82 -10.26
C LEU A 84 -2.32 -3.13 -11.03
N THR A 85 -2.79 -2.21 -11.86
CA THR A 85 -4.06 -2.31 -12.61
C THR A 85 -5.24 -2.65 -11.68
N LEU A 86 -5.27 -2.02 -10.50
CA LEU A 86 -6.33 -2.23 -9.51
C LEU A 86 -7.53 -1.33 -9.85
N GLY A 87 -8.74 -1.87 -9.73
CA GLY A 87 -9.94 -1.04 -9.80
C GLY A 87 -11.20 -1.80 -10.16
N PRO A 88 -12.34 -1.47 -9.53
CA PRO A 88 -12.50 -0.58 -8.37
C PRO A 88 -11.89 -1.17 -7.09
N VAL A 89 -11.49 -0.31 -6.13
CA VAL A 89 -10.93 -0.73 -4.83
C VAL A 89 -11.69 -0.11 -3.66
N THR A 90 -11.75 -0.83 -2.55
CA THR A 90 -12.05 -0.25 -1.23
C THR A 90 -10.74 0.15 -0.58
N PHE A 91 -10.60 1.44 -0.23
CA PHE A 91 -9.39 1.96 0.42
C PHE A 91 -9.67 2.16 1.92
N VAL A 92 -8.83 1.59 2.78
CA VAL A 92 -8.94 1.61 4.25
C VAL A 92 -7.68 2.17 4.87
#